data_AF-A0A842MUS5-F1
#
_entry.id   AF-A0A842MUS5-F1
#
_cell.length_a   1.000
_cell.length_b   1.000
_cell.length_c   1.000
_cell.angle_alpha   90.00
_cell.angle_beta   90.00
_cell.angle_gamma   90.00
#
_symmetry.space_group_name_H-M   'P 1'
#
loop_
_entity.id
_entity.type
_entity.pdbx_description
1 polymer ?
#
loop_
_entity_poly.entity_id
_entity_poly.type
_entity_poly.pdbx_seq_one_letter_code
_entity_poly.pdbx_strand_id
1 'polypeptide(L)'
;MELSPLSNVVKRACEVLRKGASTQVLDYEKRFQSLKNFQDALLSNLIRMGLDHKSVYETARSFFGSDHARFAGIDGTMYSRPLFDMIIFFGGAYSSTGTVIFRENDIPLIRYDERSAKSGAGISSVVPIYVNEVPEVDQAFFDVSAEEEIALNKPLTEESIINNATVANWMMTFAEHFLAYRLAVDREANIRIIIMDRSLSIERASLIYDTSKSALWEKKCNLIGYEVDGETIDINDLAIARQCVCNEALGLPPPRGDYLRYAIIALLRKKAALTENQILNELGIKDEKRAHRVKKHLKKLLDKGVLTEKFNVYSLHPKYSRTWKRIKKAVNEIGER
;
A
#
# COMPACT_ATOMS: atom_id res chain seq x y z
N MET A 1 -30.87 -27.62 53.12
CA MET A 1 -30.88 -26.77 51.92
C MET A 1 -30.11 -27.50 50.84
N GLU A 2 -30.82 -28.17 49.93
CA GLU A 2 -30.20 -28.85 48.79
C GLU A 2 -29.78 -27.81 47.74
N LEU A 3 -28.51 -27.86 47.34
CA LEU A 3 -27.97 -27.01 46.28
C LEU A 3 -28.59 -27.42 44.94
N SER A 4 -29.19 -26.45 44.24
CA SER A 4 -29.80 -26.61 42.92
C SER A 4 -28.84 -27.34 41.95
N PRO A 5 -29.32 -28.31 41.16
CA PRO A 5 -28.50 -29.03 40.18
C PRO A 5 -27.83 -28.10 39.14
N LEU A 6 -28.41 -26.93 38.90
CA LEU A 6 -27.83 -25.87 38.05
C LEU A 6 -26.52 -25.32 38.65
N SER A 7 -26.44 -25.20 39.98
CA SER A 7 -25.24 -24.72 40.69
C SER A 7 -24.06 -25.67 40.56
N ASN A 8 -24.31 -26.98 40.54
CA ASN A 8 -23.25 -27.99 40.39
C ASN A 8 -22.74 -28.05 38.95
N VAL A 9 -23.62 -27.88 37.96
CA VAL A 9 -23.23 -27.81 36.55
C VAL A 9 -22.39 -26.56 36.25
N VAL A 10 -22.80 -25.40 36.77
CA VAL A 10 -22.03 -24.14 36.63
C VAL A 10 -20.67 -24.26 37.29
N LYS A 11 -20.61 -24.81 38.52
CA LYS A 11 -19.33 -25.01 39.23
C LYS A 11 -18.39 -25.93 38.46
N ARG A 12 -18.90 -27.04 37.91
CA ARG A 12 -18.12 -27.97 37.09
C ARG A 12 -17.63 -27.32 35.79
N ALA A 13 -18.45 -26.49 35.14
CA ALA A 13 -18.05 -25.74 33.95
C ALA A 13 -16.94 -24.72 34.27
N CYS A 14 -17.06 -23.98 35.37
CA CYS A 14 -16.02 -23.06 35.84
C CYS A 14 -14.70 -23.79 36.16
N GLU A 15 -14.76 -24.96 36.80
CA GLU A 15 -13.57 -25.77 37.10
C GLU A 15 -12.89 -26.28 35.83
N VAL A 16 -13.66 -26.72 34.83
CA VAL A 16 -13.13 -27.15 33.52
C VAL A 16 -12.48 -25.98 32.78
N LEU A 17 -13.12 -24.80 32.75
CA LEU A 17 -12.55 -23.60 32.13
C LEU A 17 -11.27 -23.15 32.83
N ARG A 18 -11.27 -23.13 34.18
CA ARG A 18 -10.08 -22.78 34.96
C ARG A 18 -8.94 -23.76 34.71
N LYS A 19 -9.23 -25.06 34.68
CA LYS A 19 -8.24 -26.10 34.39
C LYS A 19 -7.70 -25.95 32.96
N GLY A 20 -8.57 -25.70 31.98
CA GLY A 20 -8.16 -25.43 30.60
C GLY A 20 -7.25 -24.21 30.47
N ALA A 21 -7.62 -23.09 31.11
CA ALA A 21 -6.80 -21.89 31.16
C ALA A 21 -5.45 -22.13 31.85
N SER A 22 -5.44 -22.81 33.01
CA SER A 22 -4.19 -23.17 33.69
C SER A 22 -3.30 -24.08 32.86
N THR A 23 -3.88 -25.06 32.14
CA THR A 23 -3.13 -25.91 31.22
C THR A 23 -2.52 -25.11 30.07
N GLN A 24 -3.26 -24.15 29.49
CA GLN A 24 -2.73 -23.28 28.45
C GLN A 24 -1.60 -22.38 28.97
N VAL A 25 -1.76 -21.78 30.16
CA VAL A 25 -0.70 -20.95 30.77
C VAL A 25 0.55 -21.77 31.01
N LEU A 26 0.43 -23.00 31.54
CA LEU A 26 1.56 -23.91 31.73
C LEU A 26 2.21 -24.36 30.42
N ASP A 27 1.42 -24.55 29.36
CA ASP A 27 1.96 -24.90 28.04
C ASP A 27 2.71 -23.71 27.42
N TYR A 28 2.17 -22.48 27.55
CA TYR A 28 2.88 -21.27 27.19
C TYR A 28 4.17 -21.10 27.99
N GLU A 29 4.13 -21.30 29.31
CA GLU A 29 5.31 -21.18 30.17
C GLU A 29 6.42 -22.16 29.75
N LYS A 30 6.08 -23.42 29.46
CA LYS A 30 7.04 -24.41 28.93
C LYS A 30 7.60 -24.01 27.57
N ARG A 31 6.77 -23.50 26.66
CA ARG A 31 7.21 -22.99 25.35
C ARG A 31 8.11 -21.75 25.49
N PHE A 32 7.83 -20.86 26.44
CA PHE A 32 8.67 -19.70 26.70
C PHE A 32 9.98 -20.09 27.40
N GLN A 33 9.98 -21.10 28.28
CA GLN A 33 11.21 -21.62 28.88
C GLN A 33 12.18 -22.18 27.82
N SER A 34 11.68 -22.89 26.80
CA SER A 34 12.54 -23.36 25.71
C SER A 34 13.06 -22.24 24.81
N LEU A 35 12.35 -21.10 24.76
CA LEU A 35 12.74 -19.90 24.03
C LEU A 35 13.55 -18.90 24.86
N LYS A 36 13.69 -19.11 26.17
CA LYS A 36 14.36 -18.17 27.08
C LYS A 36 15.80 -17.88 26.67
N ASN A 37 16.55 -18.93 26.31
CA ASN A 37 17.92 -18.79 25.85
C ASN A 37 18.01 -18.00 24.53
N PHE A 38 17.03 -18.15 23.64
CA PHE A 38 16.94 -17.39 22.39
C PHE A 38 16.51 -15.94 22.63
N GLN A 39 15.60 -15.72 23.59
CA GLN A 39 15.21 -14.40 24.02
C GLN A 39 16.42 -13.65 24.60
N ASP A 40 17.13 -14.25 25.54
CA ASP A 40 18.23 -13.61 26.26
C ASP A 40 19.46 -13.40 25.37
N ALA A 41 19.73 -14.30 24.42
CA ALA A 41 20.87 -14.19 23.51
C ALA A 41 20.61 -13.30 22.28
N LEU A 42 19.36 -13.21 21.80
CA LEU A 42 19.03 -12.54 20.54
C LEU A 42 17.95 -11.45 20.72
N LEU A 43 16.75 -11.81 21.19
CA LEU A 43 15.61 -10.87 21.17
C LEU A 43 15.82 -9.68 22.12
N SER A 44 16.42 -9.90 23.28
CA SER A 44 16.79 -8.85 24.24
C SER A 44 17.73 -7.81 23.61
N ASN A 45 18.63 -8.25 22.74
CA ASN A 45 19.56 -7.38 22.01
C ASN A 45 18.88 -6.62 20.85
N LEU A 46 17.76 -7.15 20.34
CA LEU A 46 16.96 -6.51 19.29
C LEU A 46 15.90 -5.54 19.83
N ILE A 47 15.50 -5.70 21.10
CA ILE A 47 14.48 -4.88 21.74
C ILE A 47 15.17 -3.85 22.64
N ARG A 48 15.26 -2.60 22.18
CA ARG A 48 15.63 -1.49 23.06
C ARG A 48 14.49 -1.21 24.04
N MET A 49 14.71 -1.53 25.30
CA MET A 49 13.81 -1.16 26.40
C MET A 49 14.19 0.21 26.94
N GLY A 50 13.25 1.15 26.91
CA GLY A 50 13.46 2.53 27.34
C GLY A 50 13.92 3.46 26.21
N LEU A 51 13.71 4.76 26.41
CA LEU A 51 14.13 5.82 25.50
C LEU A 51 15.16 6.69 26.20
N ASP A 52 16.38 6.73 25.67
CA ASP A 52 17.36 7.73 26.09
C ASP A 52 16.94 9.10 25.53
N HIS A 53 16.42 9.96 26.40
CA HIS A 53 15.88 11.27 26.03
C HIS A 53 16.91 12.13 25.31
N LYS A 54 18.18 12.06 25.74
CA LYS A 54 19.25 12.82 25.12
C LYS A 54 19.52 12.35 23.69
N SER A 55 19.68 11.04 23.49
CA SER A 55 19.84 10.46 22.15
C SER A 55 18.63 10.75 21.26
N VAL A 56 17.40 10.71 21.78
CA VAL A 56 16.18 11.05 21.02
C VAL A 56 16.21 12.53 20.59
N TYR A 57 16.56 13.44 21.49
CA TYR A 57 16.66 14.87 21.21
C TYR A 57 17.74 15.17 20.15
N GLU A 58 18.94 14.61 20.31
CA GLU A 58 20.04 14.76 19.35
C GLU A 58 19.67 14.18 17.98
N THR A 59 19.02 13.01 17.96
CA THR A 59 18.54 12.36 16.72
C THR A 59 17.48 13.22 16.04
N ALA A 60 16.51 13.76 16.79
CA ALA A 60 15.47 14.62 16.25
C ALA A 60 16.05 15.89 15.62
N ARG A 61 17.00 16.56 16.29
CA ARG A 61 17.69 17.74 15.75
C ARG A 61 18.48 17.42 14.49
N SER A 62 19.17 16.29 14.47
CA SER A 62 19.93 15.84 13.29
C SER A 62 19.02 15.49 12.11
N PHE A 63 17.91 14.78 12.38
CA PHE A 63 17.02 14.25 11.35
C PHE A 63 16.02 15.28 10.82
N PHE A 64 15.36 16.03 11.70
CA PHE A 64 14.37 17.05 11.33
C PHE A 64 14.96 18.45 11.18
N GLY A 65 16.21 18.66 11.58
CA GLY A 65 16.85 19.98 11.64
C GLY A 65 16.34 20.88 12.78
N SER A 66 15.49 20.36 13.65
CA SER A 66 14.85 21.10 14.75
C SER A 66 14.47 20.17 15.90
N ASP A 67 14.18 20.75 17.06
CA ASP A 67 13.67 20.04 18.25
C ASP A 67 12.15 19.89 18.26
N HIS A 68 11.46 20.30 17.18
CA HIS A 68 10.03 20.18 17.03
C HIS A 68 9.67 19.67 15.64
N ALA A 69 8.72 18.74 15.57
CA ALA A 69 8.25 18.19 14.30
C ALA A 69 6.73 18.19 14.25
N ARG A 70 6.16 18.70 13.17
CA ARG A 70 4.72 18.57 12.94
C ARG A 70 4.39 17.16 12.48
N PHE A 71 3.30 16.63 13.01
CA PHE A 71 2.81 15.31 12.66
C PHE A 71 1.36 15.37 12.19
N ALA A 72 0.96 14.35 11.42
CA ALA A 72 -0.42 14.07 11.07
C ALA A 72 -0.71 12.58 11.26
N GLY A 73 -1.69 12.27 12.09
CA GLY A 73 -2.30 10.93 12.16
C GLY A 73 -3.49 10.88 11.22
N ILE A 74 -3.48 9.95 10.28
CA ILE A 74 -4.51 9.80 9.25
C ILE A 74 -5.24 8.49 9.49
N ASP A 75 -6.56 8.57 9.48
CA ASP A 75 -7.43 7.42 9.59
C ASP A 75 -8.63 7.56 8.66
N GLY A 76 -9.09 6.41 8.16
CA GLY A 76 -10.16 6.25 7.21
C GLY A 76 -11.48 5.89 7.88
N THR A 77 -12.58 6.22 7.23
CA THR A 77 -13.89 5.68 7.56
C THR A 77 -14.65 5.34 6.29
N MET A 78 -15.42 4.27 6.35
CA MET A 78 -16.22 3.80 5.23
C MET A 78 -17.53 3.21 5.72
N TYR A 79 -18.54 3.24 4.85
CA TYR A 79 -19.72 2.41 5.00
C TYR A 79 -20.35 2.13 3.64
N SER A 80 -21.10 1.04 3.57
CA SER A 80 -21.97 0.70 2.46
C SER A 80 -23.38 0.63 3.00
N ARG A 81 -24.30 1.45 2.48
CA ARG A 81 -25.69 1.47 2.93
C ARG A 81 -26.64 1.17 1.78
N PRO A 82 -27.39 0.06 1.83
CA PRO A 82 -28.44 -0.19 0.85
C PRO A 82 -29.57 0.84 1.01
N LEU A 83 -30.08 1.32 -0.11
CA LEU A 83 -31.19 2.26 -0.23
C LEU A 83 -32.00 1.90 -1.49
N PHE A 84 -33.10 1.17 -1.30
CA PHE A 84 -33.88 0.59 -2.41
C PHE A 84 -32.97 -0.23 -3.35
N ASP A 85 -33.08 0.00 -4.66
CA ASP A 85 -32.30 -0.71 -5.69
C ASP A 85 -30.85 -0.19 -5.84
N MET A 86 -30.39 0.61 -4.87
CA MET A 86 -29.09 1.25 -4.88
C MET A 86 -28.30 0.95 -3.61
N ILE A 87 -26.98 1.04 -3.72
CA ILE A 87 -26.06 1.01 -2.59
C ILE A 87 -25.32 2.34 -2.59
N ILE A 88 -25.38 3.03 -1.45
CA ILE A 88 -24.58 4.23 -1.20
C ILE A 88 -23.26 3.78 -0.59
N PHE A 89 -22.18 3.93 -1.34
CA PHE A 89 -20.82 3.75 -0.85
C PHE A 89 -20.29 5.09 -0.34
N PHE A 90 -19.76 5.08 0.87
CA PHE A 90 -19.03 6.20 1.43
C PHE A 90 -17.63 5.75 1.79
N GLY A 91 -16.66 6.59 1.45
CA GLY A 91 -15.28 6.44 1.88
C GLY A 91 -14.67 7.82 2.09
N GLY A 92 -13.95 7.98 3.19
CA GLY A 92 -13.22 9.21 3.46
C GLY A 92 -12.09 8.98 4.44
N ALA A 93 -11.24 9.99 4.57
CA ALA A 93 -10.13 10.02 5.52
C ALA A 93 -10.03 11.38 6.17
N TYR A 94 -9.58 11.40 7.41
CA TYR A 94 -9.39 12.60 8.20
C TYR A 94 -8.02 12.58 8.86
N SER A 95 -7.43 13.77 9.02
CA SER A 95 -6.17 13.92 9.73
C SER A 95 -6.36 14.60 11.08
N SER A 96 -5.64 14.11 12.09
CA SER A 96 -5.39 14.82 13.34
C SER A 96 -3.95 15.29 13.33
N THR A 97 -3.74 16.60 13.35
CA THR A 97 -2.42 17.21 13.30
C THR A 97 -1.98 17.70 14.66
N GLY A 98 -0.67 17.88 14.80
CA GLY A 98 -0.08 18.47 15.98
C GLY A 98 1.42 18.66 15.82
N THR A 99 2.07 18.95 16.94
CA THR A 99 3.52 19.12 17.04
C THR A 99 4.06 18.25 18.17
N VAL A 100 5.11 17.49 17.88
CA VAL A 100 5.95 16.84 18.88
C VAL A 100 7.12 17.76 19.18
N ILE A 101 7.35 18.05 20.46
CA ILE A 101 8.49 18.83 20.95
C ILE A 101 9.41 17.88 21.71
N PHE A 102 10.59 17.63 21.16
CA PHE A 102 11.61 16.77 21.74
C PHE A 102 12.36 17.53 22.83
N ARG A 103 12.49 16.93 24.02
CA ARG A 103 13.14 17.55 25.18
C ARG A 103 14.38 16.75 25.55
N GLU A 104 15.47 17.43 25.88
CA GLU A 104 16.77 16.79 26.13
C GLU A 104 16.75 15.83 27.34
N ASN A 105 16.03 16.22 28.39
CA ASN A 105 16.05 15.52 29.69
C ASN A 105 14.67 14.98 30.10
N ASP A 106 13.70 14.92 29.19
CA ASP A 106 12.33 14.52 29.51
C ASP A 106 11.64 13.89 28.29
N ILE A 107 10.49 13.24 28.50
CA ILE A 107 9.67 12.68 27.42
C ILE A 107 9.23 13.77 26.43
N PRO A 108 9.09 13.47 25.14
CA PRO A 108 8.58 14.42 24.17
C PRO A 108 7.19 14.94 24.56
N LEU A 109 6.95 16.25 24.39
CA LEU A 109 5.66 16.87 24.62
C LEU A 109 4.86 16.86 23.31
N ILE A 110 3.64 16.33 23.35
CA ILE A 110 2.73 16.31 22.20
C ILE A 110 1.68 17.41 22.38
N ARG A 111 1.55 18.28 21.38
CA ARG A 111 0.49 19.30 21.30
C ARG A 111 -0.36 19.04 20.07
N TYR A 112 -1.66 18.84 20.25
CA TYR A 112 -2.59 18.71 19.14
C TYR A 112 -3.06 20.08 18.68
N ASP A 113 -3.27 20.22 17.38
CA ASP A 113 -3.89 21.42 16.82
C ASP A 113 -5.38 21.43 17.19
N GLU A 114 -5.93 22.59 17.54
CA GLU A 114 -7.36 22.71 17.79
C GLU A 114 -8.15 22.45 16.49
N ARG A 115 -9.12 21.54 16.57
CA ARG A 115 -10.00 21.22 15.44
C ARG A 115 -10.99 22.36 15.22
N SER A 116 -10.63 23.33 14.38
CA SER A 116 -11.63 24.22 13.81
C SER A 116 -12.31 23.50 12.65
N ALA A 117 -13.64 23.63 12.49
CA ALA A 117 -14.40 23.00 11.40
C ALA A 117 -13.91 23.40 9.98
N LYS A 118 -13.07 24.43 9.88
CA LYS A 118 -12.40 24.88 8.65
C LYS A 118 -10.97 24.33 8.48
N SER A 119 -10.33 23.80 9.54
CA SER A 119 -8.95 23.31 9.52
C SER A 119 -8.82 21.78 9.48
N GLY A 120 -9.95 21.05 9.54
CA GLY A 120 -9.93 19.60 9.35
C GLY A 120 -9.57 19.24 7.92
N ALA A 121 -8.31 18.86 7.68
CA ALA A 121 -7.87 18.30 6.42
C ALA A 121 -8.42 16.88 6.29
N GLY A 122 -9.63 16.79 5.73
CA GLY A 122 -10.32 15.55 5.41
C GLY A 122 -10.74 15.52 3.94
N ILE A 123 -10.84 14.32 3.40
CA ILE A 123 -11.27 14.07 2.03
C ILE A 123 -12.31 12.97 2.10
N SER A 124 -13.45 13.14 1.43
CA SER A 124 -14.51 12.13 1.43
C SER A 124 -15.28 12.16 0.13
N SER A 125 -15.87 11.03 -0.21
CA SER A 125 -16.73 10.89 -1.37
C SER A 125 -17.90 9.96 -1.05
N VAL A 126 -19.02 10.20 -1.72
CA VAL A 126 -20.23 9.39 -1.66
C VAL A 126 -20.58 8.98 -3.08
N VAL A 127 -20.61 7.68 -3.35
CA VAL A 127 -20.90 7.13 -4.66
C VAL A 127 -22.14 6.24 -4.57
N PRO A 128 -23.28 6.69 -5.10
CA PRO A 128 -24.45 5.85 -5.27
C PRO A 128 -24.32 4.98 -6.52
N ILE A 129 -24.55 3.67 -6.41
CA ILE A 129 -24.52 2.71 -7.53
C ILE A 129 -25.74 1.80 -7.45
N TYR A 130 -26.36 1.46 -8.59
CA TYR A 130 -27.43 0.45 -8.60
C TYR A 130 -26.88 -0.93 -8.25
N VAL A 131 -27.65 -1.73 -7.49
CA VAL A 131 -27.19 -3.05 -7.01
C VAL A 131 -26.73 -3.95 -8.17
N ASN A 132 -27.44 -3.90 -9.31
CA ASN A 132 -27.11 -4.66 -10.51
C ASN A 132 -25.85 -4.18 -11.24
N GLU A 133 -25.41 -2.93 -11.04
CA GLU A 133 -24.20 -2.37 -11.65
C GLU A 133 -22.95 -2.63 -10.80
N VAL A 134 -23.08 -2.92 -9.50
CA VAL A 134 -21.93 -3.19 -8.62
C VAL A 134 -21.03 -4.30 -9.15
N PRO A 135 -21.55 -5.46 -9.61
CA PRO A 135 -20.72 -6.51 -10.21
C PRO A 135 -19.97 -6.06 -11.47
N GLU A 136 -20.40 -5.01 -12.16
CA GLU A 136 -19.72 -4.50 -13.36
C GLU A 136 -18.54 -3.58 -13.03
N VAL A 137 -18.58 -2.95 -11.86
CA VAL A 137 -17.58 -1.98 -11.39
C VAL A 137 -16.56 -2.64 -10.44
N ASP A 138 -17.00 -3.60 -9.63
CA ASP A 138 -16.18 -4.18 -8.57
C ASP A 138 -15.46 -5.47 -9.01
N GLN A 139 -14.13 -5.41 -8.99
CA GLN A 139 -13.27 -6.52 -9.40
C GLN A 139 -13.40 -7.77 -8.53
N ALA A 140 -13.94 -7.66 -7.32
CA ALA A 140 -14.15 -8.79 -6.42
C ALA A 140 -15.17 -9.83 -6.95
N PHE A 141 -15.97 -9.49 -7.96
CA PHE A 141 -16.98 -10.37 -8.54
C PHE A 141 -16.55 -11.06 -9.85
N PHE A 142 -15.39 -10.70 -10.41
CA PHE A 142 -14.89 -11.29 -11.65
C PHE A 142 -14.15 -12.61 -11.42
N ASP A 143 -14.55 -13.67 -12.11
CA ASP A 143 -13.68 -14.83 -12.39
C ASP A 143 -13.04 -14.71 -13.77
N VAL A 144 -11.87 -15.31 -13.90
CA VAL A 144 -11.31 -15.60 -15.22
C VAL A 144 -11.25 -17.12 -15.31
N SER A 145 -12.38 -17.74 -15.70
CA SER A 145 -12.36 -19.09 -16.24
C SER A 145 -11.44 -19.14 -17.46
N ALA A 146 -10.88 -20.32 -17.76
CA ALA A 146 -9.83 -20.52 -18.77
C ALA A 146 -10.26 -20.30 -20.24
N GLU A 147 -11.42 -19.69 -20.46
CA GLU A 147 -11.95 -19.27 -21.76
C GLU A 147 -12.46 -17.85 -21.56
N GLU A 148 -12.35 -17.00 -22.57
CA GLU A 148 -12.43 -15.52 -22.51
C GLU A 148 -13.74 -14.89 -21.98
N GLU A 149 -14.62 -15.70 -21.39
CA GLU A 149 -15.81 -15.34 -20.64
C GLU A 149 -15.49 -15.14 -19.14
N ILE A 150 -15.86 -13.96 -18.65
CA ILE A 150 -15.77 -13.60 -17.23
C ILE A 150 -16.98 -14.25 -16.54
N ALA A 151 -16.78 -15.42 -15.94
CA ALA A 151 -17.80 -16.03 -15.08
C ALA A 151 -17.89 -15.26 -13.75
N LEU A 152 -19.10 -15.14 -13.19
CA LEU A 152 -19.30 -14.47 -11.90
C LEU A 152 -19.05 -15.48 -10.77
N ASN A 153 -18.12 -15.15 -9.88
CA ASN A 153 -17.61 -16.06 -8.84
C ASN A 153 -18.50 -16.17 -7.59
N LYS A 154 -19.49 -15.29 -7.45
CA LYS A 154 -20.32 -15.18 -6.25
C LYS A 154 -21.80 -15.15 -6.61
N PRO A 155 -22.69 -15.64 -5.73
CA PRO A 155 -24.13 -15.49 -5.92
C PRO A 155 -24.46 -14.00 -6.12
N LEU A 156 -25.21 -13.67 -7.16
CA LEU A 156 -25.68 -12.30 -7.46
C LEU A 156 -26.92 -11.91 -6.64
N THR A 157 -27.13 -12.52 -5.47
CA THR A 157 -28.17 -12.02 -4.58
C THR A 157 -27.78 -10.64 -4.10
N GLU A 158 -28.76 -9.73 -3.95
CA GLU A 158 -28.51 -8.36 -3.52
C GLU A 158 -27.70 -8.31 -2.21
N GLU A 159 -28.03 -9.18 -1.27
CA GLU A 159 -27.34 -9.32 0.01
C GLU A 159 -25.86 -9.76 -0.16
N SER A 160 -25.59 -10.67 -1.09
CA SER A 160 -24.21 -11.09 -1.41
C SER A 160 -23.42 -9.96 -2.07
N ILE A 161 -24.04 -9.20 -2.96
CA ILE A 161 -23.41 -8.05 -3.62
C ILE A 161 -23.03 -6.98 -2.58
N ILE A 162 -23.95 -6.62 -1.69
CA ILE A 162 -23.71 -5.64 -0.62
C ILE A 162 -22.57 -6.09 0.29
N ASN A 163 -22.59 -7.34 0.75
CA ASN A 163 -21.62 -7.85 1.72
C ASN A 163 -20.22 -8.06 1.14
N ASN A 164 -20.10 -8.23 -0.18
CA ASN A 164 -18.83 -8.51 -0.84
C ASN A 164 -18.25 -7.32 -1.60
N ALA A 165 -18.98 -6.20 -1.70
CA ALA A 165 -18.51 -5.01 -2.37
C ALA A 165 -17.32 -4.36 -1.65
N THR A 166 -16.24 -4.17 -2.38
CA THR A 166 -14.97 -3.56 -1.97
C THR A 166 -14.87 -2.08 -2.33
N VAL A 167 -15.85 -1.53 -3.06
CA VAL A 167 -15.88 -0.13 -3.53
C VAL A 167 -15.60 0.86 -2.38
N ALA A 168 -16.33 0.77 -1.27
CA ALA A 168 -16.12 1.65 -0.11
C ALA A 168 -14.71 1.52 0.50
N ASN A 169 -14.16 0.30 0.52
CA ASN A 169 -12.79 0.06 1.00
C ASN A 169 -11.75 0.70 0.09
N TRP A 170 -11.91 0.59 -1.24
CA TRP A 170 -11.02 1.25 -2.20
C TRP A 170 -11.10 2.77 -2.11
N MET A 171 -12.31 3.32 -1.95
CA MET A 171 -12.51 4.77 -1.76
C MET A 171 -11.80 5.27 -0.50
N MET A 172 -11.99 4.59 0.63
CA MET A 172 -11.33 4.94 1.90
C MET A 172 -9.81 4.80 1.80
N THR A 173 -9.32 3.69 1.25
CA THR A 173 -7.89 3.44 1.07
C THR A 173 -7.26 4.53 0.18
N PHE A 174 -7.92 4.91 -0.90
CA PHE A 174 -7.47 6.01 -1.75
C PHE A 174 -7.48 7.34 -1.01
N ALA A 175 -8.55 7.66 -0.27
CA ALA A 175 -8.66 8.90 0.50
C ALA A 175 -7.53 9.04 1.54
N GLU A 176 -7.19 7.98 2.26
CA GLU A 176 -6.10 7.97 3.24
C GLU A 176 -4.74 8.26 2.59
N HIS A 177 -4.40 7.54 1.51
CA HIS A 177 -3.12 7.72 0.81
C HIS A 177 -3.05 9.06 0.10
N PHE A 178 -4.16 9.54 -0.47
CA PHE A 178 -4.22 10.82 -1.14
C PHE A 178 -4.11 11.98 -0.14
N LEU A 179 -4.76 11.90 1.03
CA LEU A 179 -4.60 12.86 2.11
C LEU A 179 -3.16 12.86 2.65
N ALA A 180 -2.55 11.69 2.84
CA ALA A 180 -1.15 11.58 3.23
C ALA A 180 -0.22 12.25 2.21
N TYR A 181 -0.46 12.01 0.92
CA TYR A 181 0.26 12.66 -0.16
C TYR A 181 0.08 14.19 -0.13
N ARG A 182 -1.15 14.69 0.01
CA ARG A 182 -1.47 16.14 0.10
C ARG A 182 -0.71 16.80 1.25
N LEU A 183 -0.74 16.19 2.44
CA LEU A 183 -0.02 16.69 3.62
C LEU A 183 1.50 16.63 3.46
N ALA A 184 2.03 15.62 2.76
CA ALA A 184 3.46 15.48 2.50
C ALA A 184 4.00 16.51 1.49
N VAL A 185 3.19 16.92 0.50
CA VAL A 185 3.60 17.92 -0.50
C VAL A 185 3.31 19.35 -0.07
N ASP A 186 2.45 19.55 0.93
CA ASP A 186 2.12 20.85 1.48
C ASP A 186 3.29 21.41 2.31
N ARG A 187 3.97 22.41 1.73
CA ARG A 187 5.12 23.08 2.36
C ARG A 187 4.70 24.02 3.49
N GLU A 188 3.48 24.54 3.46
CA GLU A 188 2.97 25.45 4.50
C GLU A 188 2.61 24.65 5.75
N ALA A 189 1.95 23.50 5.57
CA ALA A 189 1.68 22.58 6.67
C ALA A 189 2.96 22.03 7.30
N ASN A 190 4.04 21.86 6.52
CA ASN A 190 5.35 21.39 7.00
C ASN A 190 5.25 20.12 7.88
N ILE A 191 4.35 19.21 7.51
CA ILE A 191 4.19 17.93 8.19
C ILE A 191 5.44 17.09 7.91
N ARG A 192 6.15 16.70 8.98
CA ARG A 192 7.38 15.91 8.91
C ARG A 192 7.16 14.44 9.26
N ILE A 193 6.09 14.15 9.98
CA ILE A 193 5.75 12.81 10.46
C ILE A 193 4.32 12.50 10.01
N ILE A 194 4.14 11.43 9.24
CA ILE A 194 2.81 10.93 8.87
C ILE A 194 2.64 9.57 9.53
N ILE A 195 1.57 9.42 10.29
CA ILE A 195 1.19 8.19 10.98
C ILE A 195 -0.06 7.68 10.27
N MET A 196 0.01 6.45 9.77
CA MET A 196 -1.10 5.77 9.11
C MET A 196 -1.41 4.47 9.84
N ASP A 197 -2.67 4.08 9.91
CA ASP A 197 -3.10 2.75 10.41
C ASP A 197 -2.86 1.62 9.38
N ARG A 198 -2.12 1.93 8.31
CA ARG A 198 -1.80 1.00 7.24
C ARG A 198 -0.31 0.73 7.14
N SER A 199 0.02 -0.54 6.91
CA SER A 199 1.36 -0.94 6.54
C SER A 199 1.57 -0.80 5.03
N LEU A 200 2.36 0.19 4.61
CA LEU A 200 2.71 0.40 3.21
C LEU A 200 3.28 -0.84 2.52
N SER A 201 4.01 -1.69 3.26
CA SER A 201 4.60 -2.91 2.71
C SER A 201 3.56 -3.98 2.40
N ILE A 202 2.54 -4.11 3.26
CA ILE A 202 1.44 -5.06 3.09
C ILE A 202 0.49 -4.57 2.00
N GLU A 203 0.06 -3.30 2.08
CA GLU A 203 -0.88 -2.69 1.12
C GLU A 203 -0.32 -2.72 -0.30
N ARG A 204 0.95 -2.35 -0.47
CA ARG A 204 1.59 -2.42 -1.79
C ARG A 204 1.63 -3.86 -2.32
N ALA A 205 1.94 -4.84 -1.49
CA ALA A 205 1.98 -6.24 -1.91
C ALA A 205 0.59 -6.74 -2.31
N SER A 206 -0.45 -6.40 -1.55
CA SER A 206 -1.85 -6.71 -1.87
C SER A 206 -2.26 -6.04 -3.19
N LEU A 207 -2.06 -4.73 -3.31
CA LEU A 207 -2.38 -3.99 -4.55
C LEU A 207 -1.68 -4.58 -5.77
N ILE A 208 -0.42 -4.99 -5.62
CA ILE A 208 0.30 -5.69 -6.67
C ILE A 208 -0.38 -7.03 -6.96
N TYR A 209 -0.70 -7.84 -5.96
CA TYR A 209 -1.36 -9.12 -6.19
C TYR A 209 -2.73 -8.96 -6.87
N ASP A 210 -3.59 -8.09 -6.36
CA ASP A 210 -4.97 -7.86 -6.82
C ASP A 210 -4.99 -7.36 -8.27
N THR A 211 -4.03 -6.50 -8.63
CA THR A 211 -3.89 -5.97 -9.99
C THR A 211 -2.96 -6.81 -10.87
N SER A 212 -2.62 -8.05 -10.51
CA SER A 212 -1.66 -8.86 -11.28
C SER A 212 -2.17 -9.27 -12.68
N LYS A 213 -3.48 -9.43 -12.84
CA LYS A 213 -4.12 -9.92 -14.08
C LYS A 213 -4.33 -8.80 -15.10
N SER A 214 -3.35 -8.59 -15.99
CA SER A 214 -3.40 -7.52 -16.99
C SER A 214 -4.54 -7.63 -18.01
N ALA A 215 -5.07 -8.84 -18.26
CA ALA A 215 -6.22 -9.05 -19.14
C ALA A 215 -7.50 -8.37 -18.63
N LEU A 216 -7.65 -8.24 -17.31
CA LEU A 216 -8.77 -7.50 -16.71
C LEU A 216 -8.62 -5.99 -16.92
N TRP A 217 -7.39 -5.49 -17.09
CA TRP A 217 -7.16 -4.06 -17.25
C TRP A 217 -7.75 -3.57 -18.57
N GLU A 218 -7.50 -4.27 -19.68
CA GLU A 218 -7.99 -3.87 -21.00
C GLU A 218 -9.53 -3.85 -21.08
N LYS A 219 -10.19 -4.77 -20.38
CA LYS A 219 -11.65 -4.91 -20.43
C LYS A 219 -12.38 -4.00 -19.44
N LYS A 220 -11.78 -3.66 -18.30
CA LYS A 220 -12.51 -3.09 -17.14
C LYS A 220 -11.80 -1.93 -16.43
N CYS A 221 -10.58 -1.56 -16.81
CA CYS A 221 -9.89 -0.44 -16.16
C CYS A 221 -10.25 0.88 -16.84
N ASN A 222 -11.11 1.67 -16.19
CA ASN A 222 -11.50 3.01 -16.67
C ASN A 222 -10.35 4.04 -16.69
N LEU A 223 -9.18 3.70 -16.13
CA LEU A 223 -7.98 4.52 -16.29
C LEU A 223 -7.34 4.35 -17.67
N ILE A 224 -7.56 3.21 -18.35
CA ILE A 224 -7.08 3.05 -19.72
C ILE A 224 -7.94 3.93 -20.63
N GLY A 225 -7.28 4.72 -21.47
CA GLY A 225 -7.94 5.74 -22.29
C GLY A 225 -8.14 7.08 -21.59
N TYR A 226 -7.92 7.18 -20.27
CA TYR A 226 -7.97 8.46 -19.56
C TYR A 226 -6.88 9.39 -20.10
N GLU A 227 -7.30 10.58 -20.53
CA GLU A 227 -6.41 11.55 -21.17
C GLU A 227 -5.75 12.45 -20.12
N VAL A 228 -4.42 12.57 -20.20
CA VAL A 228 -3.62 13.48 -19.38
C VAL A 228 -2.65 14.19 -20.30
N ASP A 229 -2.74 15.53 -20.36
CA ASP A 229 -1.89 16.37 -21.23
C ASP A 229 -1.96 15.97 -22.72
N GLY A 230 -3.14 15.60 -23.24
CA GLY A 230 -3.32 15.20 -24.63
C GLY A 230 -2.84 13.78 -24.97
N GLU A 231 -2.37 13.02 -23.97
CA GLU A 231 -1.96 11.62 -24.14
C GLU A 231 -2.81 10.68 -23.26
N THR A 232 -3.32 9.61 -23.86
CA THR A 232 -4.09 8.58 -23.14
C THR A 232 -3.20 7.63 -22.34
N ILE A 233 -3.64 7.30 -21.14
CA ILE A 233 -3.04 6.26 -20.30
C ILE A 233 -3.31 4.91 -20.94
N ASP A 234 -2.27 4.08 -21.08
CA ASP A 234 -2.39 2.71 -21.59
C ASP A 234 -1.94 1.65 -20.56
N ILE A 235 -2.01 0.39 -20.97
CA ILE A 235 -1.63 -0.76 -20.15
C ILE A 235 -0.16 -0.72 -19.70
N ASN A 236 0.73 -0.16 -20.53
CA ASN A 236 2.15 -0.08 -20.22
C ASN A 236 2.41 1.06 -19.22
N ASP A 237 1.70 2.18 -19.32
CA ASP A 237 1.74 3.26 -18.33
C ASP A 237 1.38 2.71 -16.93
N LEU A 238 0.28 1.97 -16.81
CA LEU A 238 -0.14 1.33 -15.56
C LEU A 238 0.88 0.28 -15.08
N ALA A 239 1.37 -0.57 -15.99
CA ALA A 239 2.35 -1.61 -15.64
C ALA A 239 3.64 -1.03 -15.08
N ILE A 240 4.12 0.08 -15.66
CA ILE A 240 5.32 0.81 -15.22
C ILE A 240 5.06 1.51 -13.89
N ALA A 241 3.95 2.24 -13.76
CA ALA A 241 3.63 3.01 -12.57
C ALA A 241 3.46 2.14 -11.32
N ARG A 242 2.82 0.97 -11.46
CA ARG A 242 2.60 -0.01 -10.38
C ARG A 242 3.89 -0.44 -9.67
N GLN A 243 5.04 -0.32 -10.33
CA GLN A 243 6.34 -0.75 -9.80
C GLN A 243 7.35 0.41 -9.74
N CYS A 244 6.87 1.65 -9.81
CA CYS A 244 7.69 2.85 -9.83
C CYS A 244 8.15 3.28 -8.41
N VAL A 245 8.67 2.34 -7.62
CA VAL A 245 9.38 2.65 -6.37
C VAL A 245 10.87 2.72 -6.70
N CYS A 246 11.33 3.89 -7.14
CA CYS A 246 12.72 4.12 -7.50
C CYS A 246 13.43 4.82 -6.34
N ASN A 247 14.40 4.13 -5.74
CA ASN A 247 15.30 4.72 -4.75
C ASN A 247 16.71 4.21 -5.05
N GLU A 248 17.53 5.08 -5.63
CA GLU A 248 18.87 4.73 -6.06
C GLU A 248 19.79 4.36 -4.88
N ALA A 249 19.69 5.10 -3.77
CA ALA A 249 20.47 4.82 -2.56
C ALA A 249 20.19 3.42 -1.99
N LEU A 250 18.98 2.89 -2.23
CA LEU A 250 18.58 1.54 -1.84
C LEU A 250 18.68 0.51 -2.97
N GLY A 251 19.17 0.90 -4.16
CA GLY A 251 19.25 0.02 -5.33
C GLY A 251 17.87 -0.47 -5.84
N LEU A 252 16.83 0.36 -5.71
CA LEU A 252 15.46 0.03 -6.12
C LEU A 252 15.09 0.69 -7.46
N PRO A 253 14.42 -0.05 -8.37
CA PRO A 253 14.03 -1.45 -8.25
C PRO A 253 15.24 -2.40 -8.44
N PRO A 254 15.27 -3.56 -7.75
CA PRO A 254 16.42 -4.44 -7.79
C PRO A 254 16.50 -5.17 -9.16
N PRO A 255 17.70 -5.38 -9.73
CA PRO A 255 17.87 -6.00 -11.05
C PRO A 255 17.76 -7.55 -11.00
N ARG A 256 16.66 -8.07 -10.45
CA ARG A 256 16.40 -9.51 -10.28
C ARG A 256 14.90 -9.83 -10.23
N GLY A 257 14.56 -11.10 -10.53
CA GLY A 257 13.18 -11.59 -10.47
C GLY A 257 12.21 -10.75 -11.32
N ASP A 258 11.01 -10.54 -10.79
CA ASP A 258 9.95 -9.77 -11.45
C ASP A 258 10.26 -8.27 -11.59
N TYR A 259 11.27 -7.79 -10.84
CA TYR A 259 11.71 -6.40 -10.86
C TYR A 259 12.65 -6.08 -12.02
N LEU A 260 13.25 -7.08 -12.66
CA LEU A 260 14.29 -6.88 -13.68
C LEU A 260 13.81 -5.99 -14.84
N ARG A 261 12.57 -6.19 -15.31
CA ARG A 261 11.99 -5.33 -16.37
C ARG A 261 11.93 -3.85 -15.97
N TYR A 262 11.63 -3.58 -14.71
CA TYR A 262 11.48 -2.23 -14.20
C TYR A 262 12.83 -1.59 -13.91
N ALA A 263 13.81 -2.38 -13.49
CA ALA A 263 15.21 -1.94 -13.37
C ALA A 263 15.77 -1.48 -14.72
N ILE A 264 15.48 -2.21 -15.80
CA ILE A 264 15.87 -1.80 -17.16
C ILE A 264 15.21 -0.46 -17.54
N ILE A 265 13.90 -0.32 -17.32
CA ILE A 265 13.16 0.92 -17.63
C ILE A 265 13.69 2.10 -16.80
N ALA A 266 13.92 1.90 -15.50
CA ALA A 266 14.46 2.93 -14.62
C ALA A 266 15.87 3.36 -15.04
N LEU A 267 16.73 2.41 -15.41
CA LEU A 267 18.08 2.68 -15.92
C LEU A 267 18.04 3.50 -17.22
N LEU A 268 17.21 3.09 -18.18
CA LEU A 268 17.07 3.78 -19.46
C LEU A 268 16.43 5.17 -19.32
N ARG A 269 15.52 5.36 -18.36
CA ARG A 269 15.00 6.68 -18.01
C ARG A 269 16.10 7.62 -17.50
N LYS A 270 17.09 7.09 -16.79
CA LYS A 270 18.21 7.87 -16.23
C LYS A 270 19.30 8.16 -17.27
N LYS A 271 19.72 7.15 -18.03
CA LYS A 271 20.87 7.24 -18.96
C LYS A 271 20.50 7.46 -20.42
N ALA A 272 19.20 7.62 -20.71
CA ALA A 272 18.58 7.83 -22.02
C ALA A 272 18.74 6.69 -23.04
N ALA A 273 19.97 6.29 -23.35
CA ALA A 273 20.27 5.34 -24.42
C ALA A 273 21.48 4.47 -24.07
N LEU A 274 21.33 3.15 -24.11
CA LEU A 274 22.37 2.19 -23.75
C LEU A 274 22.35 0.96 -24.66
N THR A 275 23.52 0.36 -24.89
CA THR A 275 23.65 -0.97 -25.50
C THR A 275 23.35 -2.09 -24.49
N GLU A 276 23.08 -3.31 -24.95
CA GLU A 276 22.87 -4.48 -24.07
C GLU A 276 24.03 -4.66 -23.08
N ASN A 277 25.28 -4.57 -23.54
CA ASN A 277 26.47 -4.71 -22.70
C ASN A 277 26.56 -3.62 -21.63
N GLN A 278 26.20 -2.38 -21.97
CA GLN A 278 26.15 -1.29 -20.99
C GLN A 278 25.05 -1.55 -19.95
N ILE A 279 23.88 -2.02 -20.37
CA ILE A 279 22.80 -2.38 -19.44
C ILE A 279 23.25 -3.47 -18.45
N LEU A 280 23.91 -4.53 -18.95
CA LEU A 280 24.40 -5.61 -18.09
C LEU A 280 25.42 -5.10 -17.06
N ASN A 281 26.36 -4.26 -17.49
CA ASN A 281 27.38 -3.68 -16.61
C ASN A 281 26.76 -2.79 -15.53
N GLU A 282 25.85 -1.90 -15.91
CA GLU A 282 25.18 -0.97 -14.99
C GLU A 282 24.29 -1.69 -13.97
N LEU A 283 23.66 -2.80 -14.37
CA LEU A 283 22.84 -3.62 -13.47
C LEU A 283 23.68 -4.63 -12.66
N GLY A 284 25.01 -4.65 -12.81
CA GLY A 284 25.90 -5.57 -12.11
C GLY A 284 25.63 -7.04 -12.46
N ILE A 285 25.21 -7.32 -13.69
CA ILE A 285 24.86 -8.67 -14.17
C ILE A 285 26.08 -9.26 -14.89
N LYS A 286 26.69 -10.27 -14.28
CA LYS A 286 27.86 -10.97 -14.83
C LYS A 286 27.56 -12.40 -15.29
N ASP A 287 26.46 -12.98 -14.80
CA ASP A 287 26.11 -14.36 -15.08
C ASP A 287 25.29 -14.51 -16.38
N GLU A 288 25.62 -15.52 -17.18
CA GLU A 288 24.99 -15.75 -18.49
C GLU A 288 23.48 -15.98 -18.39
N LYS A 289 23.01 -16.66 -17.33
CA LYS A 289 21.59 -16.94 -17.13
C LYS A 289 20.79 -15.66 -16.95
N ARG A 290 21.26 -14.70 -16.15
CA ARG A 290 20.61 -13.39 -15.96
C ARG A 290 20.82 -12.50 -17.18
N ALA A 291 21.96 -12.56 -17.85
CA ALA A 291 22.15 -11.85 -19.12
C ALA A 291 21.10 -12.28 -20.17
N HIS A 292 20.86 -13.59 -20.31
CA HIS A 292 19.80 -14.10 -21.18
C HIS A 292 18.39 -13.59 -20.78
N ARG A 293 18.12 -13.46 -19.46
CA ARG A 293 16.86 -12.87 -18.99
C ARG A 293 16.75 -11.38 -19.35
N VAL A 294 17.83 -10.61 -19.26
CA VAL A 294 17.85 -9.20 -19.71
C VAL A 294 17.47 -9.12 -21.18
N LYS A 295 18.12 -9.91 -22.04
CA LYS A 295 17.81 -9.96 -23.47
C LYS A 295 16.34 -10.30 -23.75
N LYS A 296 15.80 -11.29 -23.03
CA LYS A 296 14.37 -11.64 -23.12
C LYS A 296 13.45 -10.47 -22.73
N HIS A 297 13.81 -9.72 -21.69
CA HIS A 297 13.04 -8.54 -21.28
C HIS A 297 13.17 -7.38 -22.27
N LEU A 298 14.36 -7.11 -22.80
CA LEU A 298 14.57 -6.09 -23.84
C LEU A 298 13.70 -6.38 -25.06
N LYS A 299 13.72 -7.62 -25.56
CA LYS A 299 12.86 -8.05 -26.67
C LYS A 299 11.37 -7.83 -26.36
N LYS A 300 10.90 -8.31 -25.20
CA LYS A 300 9.50 -8.11 -24.79
C LYS A 300 9.10 -6.64 -24.66
N LEU A 301 10.01 -5.77 -24.24
CA LEU A 301 9.73 -4.35 -24.10
C LEU A 301 9.73 -3.64 -25.46
N LEU A 302 10.54 -4.09 -26.43
CA LEU A 302 10.46 -3.66 -27.82
C LEU A 302 9.14 -4.10 -28.46
N ASP A 303 8.75 -5.37 -28.29
CA ASP A 303 7.50 -5.93 -28.84
C ASP A 303 6.27 -5.15 -28.33
N LYS A 304 6.34 -4.63 -27.10
CA LYS A 304 5.28 -3.80 -26.47
C LYS A 304 5.37 -2.31 -26.82
N GLY A 305 6.35 -1.89 -27.63
CA GLY A 305 6.61 -0.50 -27.98
C GLY A 305 7.10 0.36 -26.80
N VAL A 306 7.49 -0.25 -25.67
CA VAL A 306 7.99 0.48 -24.50
C VAL A 306 9.40 1.01 -24.74
N LEU A 307 10.21 0.24 -25.45
CA LEU A 307 11.55 0.64 -25.89
C LEU A 307 11.58 0.87 -27.40
N THR A 308 12.59 1.63 -27.81
CA THR A 308 13.00 1.79 -29.21
C THR A 308 14.47 1.38 -29.36
N GLU A 309 14.78 0.68 -30.44
CA GLU A 309 16.16 0.25 -30.77
C GLU A 309 16.64 0.93 -32.05
N LYS A 310 17.83 1.53 -32.01
CA LYS A 310 18.53 2.06 -33.18
C LYS A 310 20.00 1.65 -33.08
N PHE A 311 20.54 0.98 -34.09
CA PHE A 311 21.95 0.54 -34.13
C PHE A 311 22.40 -0.21 -32.85
N ASN A 312 21.58 -1.15 -32.35
CA ASN A 312 21.80 -1.91 -31.10
C ASN A 312 21.84 -1.05 -29.82
N VAL A 313 21.33 0.18 -29.89
CA VAL A 313 21.16 1.06 -28.74
C VAL A 313 19.68 1.11 -28.37
N TYR A 314 19.38 0.70 -27.14
CA TYR A 314 18.04 0.72 -26.56
C TYR A 314 17.79 2.07 -25.89
N SER A 315 16.61 2.63 -26.12
CA SER A 315 16.13 3.85 -25.49
C SER A 315 14.68 3.70 -25.07
N LEU A 316 14.27 4.42 -24.04
CA LEU A 316 12.87 4.42 -23.61
C LEU A 316 12.04 5.26 -24.59
N HIS A 317 10.89 4.73 -25.03
CA HIS A 317 10.00 5.51 -25.90
C HIS A 317 9.58 6.81 -25.18
N PRO A 318 9.53 7.97 -25.86
CA PRO A 318 9.28 9.27 -25.23
C PRO A 318 8.05 9.31 -24.33
N LYS A 319 6.95 8.67 -24.75
CA LYS A 319 5.72 8.49 -23.95
C LYS A 319 6.04 7.96 -22.55
N TYR A 320 6.74 6.82 -22.45
CA TYR A 320 6.95 6.13 -21.18
C TYR A 320 8.06 6.74 -20.31
N SER A 321 8.86 7.65 -20.86
CA SER A 321 9.75 8.49 -20.06
C SER A 321 8.96 9.40 -19.11
N ARG A 322 7.75 9.82 -19.52
CA ARG A 322 6.87 10.73 -18.78
C ARG A 322 5.77 10.04 -17.97
N THR A 323 5.65 8.72 -18.02
CA THR A 323 4.61 7.94 -17.31
C THR A 323 4.45 8.37 -15.86
N TRP A 324 5.55 8.49 -15.10
CA TRP A 324 5.45 8.84 -13.67
C TRP A 324 4.81 10.21 -13.45
N LYS A 325 5.20 11.21 -14.26
CA LYS A 325 4.63 12.55 -14.20
C LYS A 325 3.13 12.52 -14.57
N ARG A 326 2.77 11.80 -15.62
CA ARG A 326 1.39 11.68 -16.11
C ARG A 326 0.48 10.97 -15.10
N ILE A 327 0.91 9.83 -14.55
CA ILE A 327 0.14 9.11 -13.54
C ILE A 327 0.00 9.92 -12.25
N LYS A 328 1.06 10.61 -11.81
CA LYS A 328 0.97 11.53 -10.66
C LYS A 328 -0.06 12.65 -10.91
N LYS A 329 -0.10 13.19 -12.13
CA LYS A 329 -1.10 14.19 -12.52
C LYS A 329 -2.51 13.62 -12.52
N ALA A 330 -2.73 12.43 -13.09
CA ALA A 330 -4.01 11.74 -13.05
C ALA A 330 -4.50 11.51 -11.62
N VAL A 331 -3.62 11.07 -10.71
CA VAL A 331 -3.95 10.88 -9.29
C VAL A 331 -4.40 12.19 -8.63
N ASN A 332 -3.75 13.32 -8.93
CA ASN A 332 -4.20 14.63 -8.44
C ASN A 332 -5.56 15.02 -9.04
N GLU A 333 -5.73 14.91 -10.35
CA GLU A 333 -6.99 15.27 -11.04
C GLU A 333 -8.18 14.43 -10.57
N ILE A 334 -7.96 13.16 -10.24
CA ILE A 334 -8.99 12.26 -9.70
C ILE A 334 -9.25 12.58 -8.22
N GLY A 335 -8.20 12.79 -7.43
CA GLY A 335 -8.35 13.03 -5.99
C GLY A 335 -8.87 14.42 -5.62
N GLU A 336 -8.75 15.40 -6.51
CA GLU A 336 -9.30 16.75 -6.32
C GLU A 336 -10.77 16.90 -6.74
N ARG A 337 -11.34 15.89 -7.41
CA ARG A 337 -12.76 15.86 -7.80
C ARG A 337 -13.64 15.37 -6.66
#